data_AF-A0A382K3M3-F1
#
_entry.id   AF-A0A382K3M3-F1
#
_cell.length_a   1.000
_cell.length_b   1.000
_cell.length_c   1.000
_cell.angle_alpha   90.00
_cell.angle_beta   90.00
_cell.angle_gamma   90.00
#
_symmetry.space_group_name_H-M   'P 1'
#
loop_
_entity.id
_entity.type
_entity.pdbx_description
1 polymer ?
#
loop_
_entity_poly.entity_id
_entity_poly.type
_entity_poly.pdbx_seq_one_letter_code
_entity_poly.pdbx_strand_id
1 'polypeptide(L)'
;HRTQEGRLGLDMREALPNARFIGLTGTPISTKDHNTWAMFGDPDDPDGALNRYSVERSIHDGATLPVHVETRLVNFHFDAEAMQKAFDELADEEGLDEEERGVLARKASHMSVVVKDSDRIEAVCADIVDHYRTKMAPLGLKAQVVAYDRATCVAYHEAISALLEPGEEATVVMTTTAKDDPSEWAAWNLDREEEAVIKDRFKDIDDPLKFLIVTAKLLTGFDAPIEGVMYLDKPLRAHTLFQAVCRTNRRWTNPQTGQEKLHGLIVDYVGIGTDLAKAVAVKPVIPGKPDEGDLAVLLAELVDDISTAIKRFASVDRSKPDFEQIFDAQQILDTQDKRDGFAAEFMHCQGLFEFLWPDTALRPVEDDYKYLAKVYASIAPNNAADLLLWYRLGAKTSAIVHEHLKGVTIDADQLETVAMDAAVVEAVK
;
A
#
# COMPACT_ATOMS: atom_id res chain seq x y z
N HIS A 1 4.30 13.40 6.34
CA HIS A 1 5.15 12.43 7.06
C HIS A 1 6.42 12.10 6.27
N ARG A 2 6.35 11.37 5.15
CA ARG A 2 7.54 10.82 4.46
C ARG A 2 8.48 11.83 3.79
N THR A 3 8.05 13.06 3.52
CA THR A 3 8.90 14.11 2.93
C THR A 3 9.91 14.70 3.92
N GLN A 4 9.63 14.60 5.23
CA GLN A 4 10.51 15.11 6.31
C GLN A 4 11.44 14.05 6.89
N GLU A 5 11.26 12.79 6.48
CA GLU A 5 12.09 11.64 6.87
C GLU A 5 13.15 11.30 5.81
N GLY A 6 13.06 11.91 4.62
CA GLY A 6 14.05 11.80 3.55
C GLY A 6 15.00 13.00 3.48
N ARG A 7 15.73 13.11 2.36
CA ARG A 7 16.77 14.12 2.10
C ARG A 7 16.38 15.56 2.49
N LEU A 8 15.18 15.98 2.10
CA LEU A 8 14.67 17.33 2.37
C LEU A 8 14.60 17.63 3.88
N GLY A 9 14.24 16.63 4.69
CA GLY A 9 14.19 16.76 6.14
C GLY A 9 15.57 16.90 6.77
N LEU A 10 16.58 16.22 6.21
CA LEU A 10 17.98 16.35 6.65
C LEU A 10 18.58 17.68 6.25
N ASP A 11 18.37 18.10 5.00
CA ASP A 11 18.83 19.40 4.49
C ASP A 11 18.21 20.55 5.32
N MET A 12 16.93 20.43 5.69
CA MET A 12 16.26 21.39 6.58
C MET A 12 16.92 21.45 7.97
N ARG A 13 17.29 20.29 8.55
CA ARG A 13 17.93 20.23 9.87
C ARG A 13 19.34 20.78 9.86
N GLU A 14 20.12 20.49 8.82
CA GLU A 14 21.45 21.07 8.61
C GLU A 14 21.36 22.59 8.45
N ALA A 15 20.36 23.09 7.71
CA ALA A 15 20.13 24.52 7.54
C ALA A 15 19.65 25.23 8.83
N LEU A 16 19.07 24.49 9.78
CA LEU A 16 18.51 25.00 11.02
C LEU A 16 19.14 24.33 12.26
N PRO A 17 20.45 24.48 12.49
CA PRO A 17 21.20 23.70 13.49
C PRO A 17 20.80 23.97 14.94
N ASN A 18 20.12 25.09 15.20
CA ASN A 18 19.66 25.49 16.53
C ASN A 18 18.15 25.32 16.73
N ALA A 19 17.43 24.79 15.75
CA ALA A 19 15.99 24.58 15.85
C ALA A 19 15.65 23.38 16.74
N ARG A 20 14.50 23.44 17.41
CA ARG A 20 13.91 22.31 18.13
C ARG A 20 12.80 21.71 17.26
N PHE A 21 12.85 20.40 17.06
CA PHE A 21 11.89 19.68 16.23
C PHE A 21 10.95 18.85 17.11
N ILE A 22 9.65 19.10 17.01
CA ILE A 22 8.62 18.36 17.74
C ILE A 22 7.79 17.59 16.72
N GLY A 23 7.74 16.27 16.88
CA GLY A 23 6.96 15.37 16.02
C GLY A 23 5.68 14.91 16.72
N LEU A 24 4.55 14.93 16.00
CA LEU A 24 3.31 14.27 16.43
C LEU A 24 3.05 13.10 15.47
N THR A 25 2.78 11.92 16.01
CA THR A 25 2.44 10.74 15.21
C THR A 25 1.45 9.84 15.95
N GLY A 26 0.51 9.27 15.20
CA GLY A 26 -0.37 8.21 15.70
C GLY A 26 0.18 6.80 15.49
N THR A 27 1.22 6.66 14.65
CA THR A 27 1.87 5.40 14.30
C THR A 27 3.39 5.63 14.27
N PRO A 28 4.08 5.63 15.42
CA PRO A 28 5.53 5.74 15.44
C PRO A 28 6.13 4.54 14.68
N ILE A 29 7.04 4.82 13.76
CA ILE A 29 7.67 3.79 12.95
C ILE A 29 9.06 3.52 13.53
N SER A 30 9.37 2.25 13.72
CA SER A 30 10.69 1.77 14.12
C SER A 30 11.11 0.66 13.17
N THR A 31 11.14 0.98 11.87
CA THR A 31 11.67 0.08 10.83
C THR A 31 13.10 0.49 10.51
N LYS A 32 13.84 -0.42 9.86
CA LYS A 32 15.23 -0.18 9.46
C LYS A 32 15.37 1.10 8.61
N ASP A 33 14.45 1.31 7.67
CA ASP A 33 14.52 2.42 6.71
C ASP A 33 13.91 3.75 7.24
N HIS A 34 13.10 3.69 8.30
CA HIS A 34 12.36 4.83 8.85
C HIS A 34 12.21 4.68 10.36
N ASN A 35 12.85 5.58 11.11
CA ASN A 35 12.85 5.53 12.56
C ASN A 35 12.43 6.89 13.16
N THR A 36 11.17 6.97 13.60
CA THR A 36 10.62 8.16 14.26
C THR A 36 11.40 8.50 15.53
N TRP A 37 11.86 7.49 16.28
CA TRP A 37 12.60 7.67 17.52
C TRP A 37 14.01 8.20 17.27
N ALA A 38 14.70 7.73 16.23
CA ALA A 38 16.00 8.29 15.85
C ALA A 38 15.88 9.77 15.43
N MET A 39 14.76 10.16 14.82
CA MET A 39 14.58 11.50 14.26
C MET A 39 14.01 12.54 15.23
N PHE A 40 13.24 12.10 16.22
CA PHE A 40 12.51 12.98 17.15
C PHE A 40 12.58 12.54 18.63
N GLY A 41 13.09 11.34 18.91
CA GLY A 41 13.22 10.85 20.27
C GLY A 41 14.32 11.58 21.03
N ASP A 42 14.07 11.83 22.31
CA ASP A 42 15.07 12.35 23.23
C ASP A 42 15.70 11.15 23.98
N PRO A 43 17.03 10.98 23.95
CA PRO A 43 17.70 9.93 24.72
C PRO A 43 17.45 10.01 26.23
N ASP A 44 17.13 11.21 26.74
CA ASP A 44 16.85 11.44 28.16
C ASP A 44 15.36 11.18 28.51
N ASP A 45 14.49 10.96 27.52
CA ASP A 45 13.09 10.58 27.75
C ASP A 45 12.98 9.06 28.00
N PRO A 46 12.58 8.62 29.22
CA PRO A 46 12.54 7.20 29.59
C PRO A 46 11.54 6.38 28.76
N ASP A 47 10.50 7.03 28.25
CA ASP A 47 9.45 6.42 27.41
C ASP A 47 9.67 6.68 25.90
N GLY A 48 10.78 7.33 25.54
CA GLY A 48 11.14 7.73 24.17
C GLY A 48 10.33 8.90 23.60
N ALA A 49 9.19 9.27 24.20
CA ALA A 49 8.33 10.37 23.80
C ALA A 49 7.96 11.28 24.99
N LEU A 50 7.92 12.59 24.74
CA LEU A 50 7.46 13.60 25.70
C LEU A 50 6.07 13.31 26.30
N ASN A 51 5.17 12.72 25.52
CA ASN A 51 3.86 12.28 25.97
C ASN A 51 3.29 11.18 25.07
N ARG A 52 2.49 10.27 25.64
CA ARG A 52 1.76 9.25 24.89
C ARG A 52 0.28 9.21 25.30
N TYR A 53 -0.59 9.35 24.31
CA TYR A 53 -2.02 9.11 24.43
C TYR A 53 -2.38 7.90 23.57
N SER A 54 -2.52 6.73 24.22
CA SER A 54 -2.70 5.46 23.53
C SER A 54 -4.14 5.24 23.08
N VAL A 55 -4.36 4.26 22.19
CA VAL A 55 -5.72 3.96 21.71
C VAL A 55 -6.59 3.41 22.84
N GLU A 56 -6.01 2.60 23.72
CA GLU A 56 -6.72 2.05 24.89
C GLU A 56 -7.21 3.18 25.79
N ARG A 57 -6.36 4.17 26.05
CA ARG A 57 -6.75 5.35 26.81
C ARG A 57 -7.80 6.17 26.07
N SER A 58 -7.67 6.32 24.76
CA SER A 58 -8.65 7.02 23.92
C SER A 58 -10.04 6.38 23.98
N ILE A 59 -10.11 5.04 24.01
CA ILE A 59 -11.36 4.30 24.16
C ILE A 59 -11.90 4.41 25.58
N HIS A 60 -11.06 4.24 26.60
CA HIS A 60 -11.44 4.38 28.01
C HIS A 60 -12.01 5.77 28.33
N ASP A 61 -11.37 6.83 27.83
CA ASP A 61 -11.81 8.21 28.02
C ASP A 61 -13.02 8.56 27.11
N GLY A 62 -13.48 7.59 26.32
CA GLY A 62 -14.58 7.71 25.36
C GLY A 62 -14.25 8.56 24.13
N ALA A 63 -13.03 9.08 23.99
CA ALA A 63 -12.63 9.94 22.88
C ALA A 63 -12.76 9.26 21.50
N THR A 64 -12.55 7.95 21.45
CA THR A 64 -12.80 7.09 20.27
C THR A 64 -13.59 5.85 20.68
N LEU A 65 -14.23 5.21 19.71
CA LEU A 65 -14.94 3.95 19.89
C LEU A 65 -14.01 2.75 19.67
N PRO A 66 -14.36 1.55 20.17
CA PRO A 66 -13.69 0.32 19.77
C PRO A 66 -13.88 0.04 18.27
N VAL A 67 -13.03 -0.82 17.72
CA VAL A 67 -13.13 -1.31 16.34
C VAL A 67 -13.35 -2.80 16.37
N HIS A 68 -14.29 -3.27 15.53
CA HIS A 68 -14.49 -4.69 15.25
C HIS A 68 -14.02 -5.03 13.84
N VAL A 69 -13.50 -6.24 13.67
CA VAL A 69 -13.15 -6.80 12.36
C VAL A 69 -14.06 -7.98 12.09
N GLU A 70 -14.57 -8.05 10.88
CA GLU A 70 -15.31 -9.20 10.37
C GLU A 70 -14.61 -9.68 9.12
N THR A 71 -14.11 -10.91 9.15
CA THR A 71 -13.39 -11.49 8.03
C THR A 71 -14.40 -12.20 7.14
N ARG A 72 -14.47 -11.79 5.87
CA ARG A 72 -15.37 -12.34 4.86
C ARG A 72 -14.55 -12.85 3.68
N LEU A 73 -13.78 -13.92 3.91
CA LEU A 73 -12.81 -14.40 2.91
C LEU A 73 -13.52 -14.79 1.61
N VAL A 74 -13.00 -14.29 0.50
CA VAL A 74 -13.45 -14.68 -0.83
C VAL A 74 -12.79 -15.99 -1.21
N ASN A 75 -13.58 -17.06 -1.28
CA ASN A 75 -13.14 -18.37 -1.73
C ASN A 75 -13.43 -18.51 -3.22
N PHE A 76 -12.46 -19.02 -3.96
CA PHE A 76 -12.59 -19.34 -5.39
C PHE A 76 -11.79 -20.62 -5.68
N HIS A 77 -12.24 -21.40 -6.65
CA HIS A 77 -11.56 -22.62 -7.07
C HIS A 77 -11.03 -22.44 -8.49
N PHE A 78 -9.76 -22.83 -8.69
CA PHE A 78 -9.15 -22.93 -10.00
C PHE A 78 -9.12 -24.38 -10.48
N ASP A 79 -9.50 -24.58 -11.73
CA ASP A 79 -9.12 -25.79 -12.47
C ASP A 79 -7.69 -25.62 -12.99
N ALA A 80 -6.71 -25.98 -12.16
CA ALA A 80 -5.30 -25.75 -12.44
C ALA A 80 -4.80 -26.48 -13.70
N GLU A 81 -5.34 -27.69 -13.98
CA GLU A 81 -4.98 -28.45 -15.18
C GLU A 81 -5.55 -27.82 -16.44
N ALA A 82 -6.82 -27.42 -16.42
CA ALA A 82 -7.46 -26.76 -17.56
C ALA A 82 -6.86 -25.37 -17.82
N MET A 83 -6.56 -24.61 -16.75
CA MET A 83 -5.92 -23.31 -16.85
C MET A 83 -4.50 -23.40 -17.43
N GLN A 84 -3.68 -24.35 -16.94
CA GLN A 84 -2.34 -24.56 -17.49
C GLN A 84 -2.40 -24.92 -18.98
N LYS A 85 -3.33 -25.82 -19.35
CA LYS A 85 -3.53 -26.20 -20.74
C LYS A 85 -3.92 -25.02 -21.63
N ALA A 86 -4.84 -24.16 -21.16
CA ALA A 86 -5.25 -22.97 -21.90
C ALA A 86 -4.10 -21.96 -22.06
N PHE A 87 -3.20 -21.85 -21.07
CA PHE A 87 -2.00 -21.02 -21.19
C PHE A 87 -0.97 -21.60 -22.15
N ASP A 88 -0.78 -22.92 -22.14
CA ASP A 88 0.11 -23.60 -23.08
C ASP A 88 -0.40 -23.45 -24.53
N GLU A 89 -1.70 -23.61 -24.75
CA GLU A 89 -2.34 -23.38 -26.06
C GLU A 89 -2.20 -21.92 -26.52
N LEU A 90 -2.44 -20.94 -25.63
CA LEU A 90 -2.24 -19.52 -25.95
C LEU A 90 -0.77 -19.21 -26.28
N ALA A 91 0.17 -19.80 -25.55
CA ALA A 91 1.59 -19.60 -25.79
C ALA A 91 2.05 -20.22 -27.12
N ASP A 92 1.50 -21.37 -27.49
CA ASP A 92 1.76 -22.02 -28.77
C ASP A 92 1.17 -21.21 -29.95
N GLU A 93 -0.06 -20.68 -29.81
CA GLU A 93 -0.72 -19.85 -30.83
C GLU A 93 0.04 -18.54 -31.10
N GLU A 94 0.55 -17.91 -30.05
CA GLU A 94 1.28 -16.64 -30.14
C GLU A 94 2.77 -16.83 -30.43
N GLY A 95 3.23 -18.08 -30.55
CA GLY A 95 4.60 -18.43 -30.87
C GLY A 95 5.61 -18.00 -29.80
N LEU A 96 5.20 -18.02 -28.53
CA LEU A 96 6.01 -17.54 -27.41
C LEU A 96 7.19 -18.47 -27.13
N ASP A 97 8.34 -17.86 -26.85
CA ASP A 97 9.51 -18.58 -26.37
C ASP A 97 9.39 -18.98 -24.88
N GLU A 98 10.34 -19.77 -24.39
CA GLU A 98 10.31 -20.31 -23.02
C GLU A 98 10.36 -19.22 -21.94
N GLU A 99 11.00 -18.08 -22.25
CA GLU A 99 11.11 -16.94 -21.35
C GLU A 99 9.77 -16.19 -21.27
N GLU A 100 9.15 -15.91 -22.43
CA GLU A 100 7.84 -15.29 -22.56
C GLU A 100 6.72 -16.15 -21.95
N ARG A 101 6.79 -17.48 -22.12
CA ARG A 101 5.90 -18.46 -21.45
C ARG A 101 5.97 -18.32 -19.93
N GLY A 102 7.18 -18.26 -19.39
CA GLY A 102 7.41 -18.09 -17.96
C GLY A 102 6.87 -16.76 -17.44
N VAL A 103 6.99 -15.67 -18.21
CA VAL A 103 6.43 -14.35 -17.86
C VAL A 103 4.90 -14.38 -17.85
N LEU A 104 4.28 -14.99 -18.86
CA LEU A 104 2.82 -15.11 -18.99
C LEU A 104 2.23 -15.91 -17.81
N ALA A 105 2.79 -17.07 -17.51
CA ALA A 105 2.35 -17.93 -16.41
C ALA A 105 2.50 -17.24 -15.03
N ARG A 106 3.65 -16.57 -14.79
CA ARG A 106 3.86 -15.79 -13.55
C ARG A 106 2.85 -14.65 -13.40
N LYS A 107 2.57 -13.89 -14.47
CA LYS A 107 1.59 -12.79 -14.43
C LYS A 107 0.15 -13.29 -14.26
N ALA A 108 -0.20 -14.43 -14.86
CA ALA A 108 -1.50 -15.07 -14.71
C ALA A 108 -1.75 -15.55 -13.27
N SER A 109 -0.73 -16.11 -12.63
CA SER A 109 -0.78 -16.55 -11.22
C SER A 109 -0.82 -15.39 -10.21
N HIS A 110 -0.63 -14.15 -10.67
CA HIS A 110 -0.54 -12.98 -9.82
C HIS A 110 -1.93 -12.61 -9.27
N MET A 111 -2.04 -12.44 -7.95
CA MET A 111 -3.26 -12.06 -7.21
C MET A 111 -4.05 -10.91 -7.88
N SER A 112 -3.36 -10.01 -8.58
CA SER A 112 -3.97 -8.89 -9.29
C SER A 112 -4.91 -9.28 -10.44
N VAL A 113 -4.77 -10.47 -11.04
CA VAL A 113 -5.69 -10.92 -12.10
C VAL A 113 -6.97 -11.44 -11.47
N VAL A 114 -6.85 -12.23 -10.41
CA VAL A 114 -7.96 -12.81 -9.63
C VAL A 114 -8.80 -11.72 -8.96
N VAL A 115 -8.15 -10.74 -8.32
CA VAL A 115 -8.84 -9.63 -7.64
C VAL A 115 -9.65 -8.76 -8.61
N LYS A 116 -9.28 -8.76 -9.89
CA LYS A 116 -9.93 -7.99 -10.96
C LYS A 116 -10.98 -8.76 -11.75
N ASP A 117 -11.18 -10.03 -11.44
CA ASP A 117 -12.18 -10.86 -12.09
C ASP A 117 -13.60 -10.28 -11.88
N SER A 118 -14.40 -10.24 -12.93
CA SER A 118 -15.73 -9.60 -12.89
C SER A 118 -16.69 -10.34 -11.96
N ASP A 119 -16.72 -11.67 -12.00
CA ASP A 119 -17.61 -12.48 -11.16
C ASP A 119 -17.23 -12.31 -9.69
N ARG A 120 -15.91 -12.23 -9.40
CA ARG A 120 -15.42 -11.91 -8.07
C ARG A 120 -15.88 -10.54 -7.60
N ILE A 121 -15.69 -9.50 -8.42
CA ILE A 121 -16.06 -8.12 -8.07
C ILE A 121 -17.57 -8.02 -7.82
N GLU A 122 -18.39 -8.62 -8.69
CA GLU A 122 -19.84 -8.64 -8.56
C GLU A 122 -20.27 -9.35 -7.27
N ALA A 123 -19.69 -10.51 -6.97
CA ALA A 123 -19.98 -11.25 -5.74
C ALA A 123 -19.62 -10.44 -4.48
N VAL A 124 -18.45 -9.79 -4.46
CA VAL A 124 -18.02 -8.93 -3.33
C VAL A 124 -18.93 -7.72 -3.21
N CYS A 125 -19.28 -7.04 -4.31
CA CYS A 125 -20.16 -5.88 -4.28
C CYS A 125 -21.58 -6.23 -3.80
N ALA A 126 -22.11 -7.39 -4.21
CA ALA A 126 -23.39 -7.90 -3.74
C ALA A 126 -23.38 -8.10 -2.21
N ASP A 127 -22.32 -8.71 -1.68
CA ASP A 127 -22.14 -8.91 -0.25
C ASP A 127 -21.94 -7.60 0.52
N ILE A 128 -21.16 -6.65 -0.02
CA ILE A 128 -20.96 -5.32 0.57
C ILE A 128 -22.31 -4.63 0.75
N VAL A 129 -23.14 -4.61 -0.30
CA VAL A 129 -24.45 -3.94 -0.28
C VAL A 129 -25.40 -4.65 0.68
N ASP A 130 -25.52 -5.97 0.63
CA ASP A 130 -26.36 -6.74 1.55
C ASP A 130 -25.96 -6.54 3.03
N HIS A 131 -24.66 -6.62 3.31
CA HIS A 131 -24.11 -6.38 4.63
C HIS A 131 -24.37 -4.95 5.11
N TYR A 132 -24.19 -3.96 4.23
CA TYR A 132 -24.47 -2.55 4.54
C TYR A 132 -25.93 -2.33 4.89
N ARG A 133 -26.85 -2.89 4.10
CA ARG A 133 -28.31 -2.81 4.34
C ARG A 133 -28.71 -3.43 5.66
N THR A 134 -28.09 -4.55 6.01
CA THR A 134 -28.46 -5.30 7.20
C THR A 134 -27.92 -4.64 8.47
N LYS A 135 -26.69 -4.11 8.44
CA LYS A 135 -26.00 -3.66 9.67
C LYS A 135 -25.80 -2.15 9.81
N MET A 136 -25.67 -1.41 8.71
CA MET A 136 -25.23 0.00 8.73
C MET A 136 -26.34 0.98 8.36
N ALA A 137 -27.06 0.70 7.28
CA ALA A 137 -28.15 1.55 6.80
C ALA A 137 -29.23 1.82 7.88
N PRO A 138 -29.66 0.84 8.71
CA PRO A 138 -30.66 1.08 9.75
C PRO A 138 -30.19 2.04 10.84
N LEU A 139 -28.88 2.22 10.99
CA LEU A 139 -28.26 3.13 11.95
C LEU A 139 -28.07 4.55 11.37
N GLY A 140 -28.30 4.73 10.07
CA GLY A 140 -27.99 5.96 9.34
C GLY A 140 -26.48 6.16 9.10
N LEU A 141 -25.67 5.11 9.26
CA LEU A 141 -24.23 5.15 9.01
C LEU A 141 -23.92 4.94 7.53
N LYS A 142 -22.76 5.43 7.10
CA LYS A 142 -22.28 5.31 5.71
C LYS A 142 -21.04 4.44 5.59
N ALA A 143 -20.68 4.06 4.37
CA ALA A 143 -19.63 3.09 4.10
C ALA A 143 -18.50 3.64 3.24
N GLN A 144 -17.28 3.18 3.51
CA GLN A 144 -16.13 3.35 2.64
C GLN A 144 -15.68 1.99 2.10
N VAL A 145 -15.31 1.91 0.83
CA VAL A 145 -14.80 0.71 0.17
C VAL A 145 -13.38 1.00 -0.33
N VAL A 146 -12.41 0.19 0.11
CA VAL A 146 -11.01 0.31 -0.27
C VAL A 146 -10.69 -0.77 -1.30
N ALA A 147 -10.73 -0.39 -2.57
CA ALA A 147 -10.45 -1.28 -3.69
C ALA A 147 -8.95 -1.36 -4.00
N TYR A 148 -8.54 -2.46 -4.62
CA TYR A 148 -7.15 -2.79 -4.90
C TYR A 148 -6.41 -1.69 -5.69
N ASP A 149 -6.96 -1.30 -6.84
CA ASP A 149 -6.47 -0.26 -7.72
C ASP A 149 -7.59 0.56 -8.38
N ARG A 150 -7.20 1.48 -9.26
CA ARG A 150 -8.12 2.45 -9.88
C ARG A 150 -9.12 1.78 -10.82
N ALA A 151 -8.72 0.73 -11.53
CA ALA A 151 -9.63 -0.04 -12.38
C ALA A 151 -10.69 -0.72 -11.51
N THR A 152 -10.28 -1.33 -10.40
CA THR A 152 -11.23 -1.93 -9.45
C THR A 152 -12.14 -0.89 -8.80
N CYS A 153 -11.68 0.34 -8.51
CA CYS A 153 -12.60 1.38 -8.01
C CYS A 153 -13.76 1.67 -8.96
N VAL A 154 -13.47 1.76 -10.27
CA VAL A 154 -14.51 2.02 -11.29
C VAL A 154 -15.44 0.82 -11.41
N ALA A 155 -14.90 -0.40 -11.47
CA ALA A 155 -15.70 -1.62 -11.52
C ALA A 155 -16.60 -1.79 -10.28
N TYR A 156 -16.08 -1.52 -9.08
CA TYR A 156 -16.86 -1.50 -7.85
C TYR A 156 -17.95 -0.43 -7.86
N HIS A 157 -17.66 0.75 -8.42
CA HIS A 157 -18.67 1.81 -8.54
C HIS A 157 -19.81 1.37 -9.44
N GLU A 158 -19.53 0.77 -10.59
CA GLU A 158 -20.55 0.26 -11.50
C GLU A 158 -21.38 -0.85 -10.84
N ALA A 159 -20.72 -1.85 -10.24
CA ALA A 159 -21.39 -2.97 -9.59
C ALA A 159 -22.23 -2.54 -8.37
N ILE A 160 -21.68 -1.71 -7.48
CA ILE A 160 -22.43 -1.19 -6.32
C ILE A 160 -23.59 -0.32 -6.78
N SER A 161 -23.37 0.62 -7.71
CA SER A 161 -24.42 1.53 -8.18
C SER A 161 -25.59 0.77 -8.82
N ALA A 162 -25.33 -0.35 -9.51
CA ALA A 162 -26.37 -1.21 -10.06
C ALA A 162 -27.24 -1.90 -9.00
N LEU A 163 -26.73 -2.03 -7.76
CA LEU A 163 -27.40 -2.67 -6.63
C LEU A 163 -28.06 -1.67 -5.66
N LEU A 164 -27.81 -0.37 -5.83
CA LEU A 164 -28.39 0.67 -4.97
C LEU A 164 -29.88 0.89 -5.26
N GLU A 165 -30.60 1.31 -4.22
CA GLU A 165 -32.01 1.68 -4.35
C GLU A 165 -32.13 3.07 -5.01
N PRO A 166 -33.26 3.38 -5.68
CA PRO A 166 -33.49 4.70 -6.24
C PRO A 166 -33.34 5.81 -5.17
N GLY A 167 -32.48 6.79 -5.44
CA GLY A 167 -32.19 7.88 -4.51
C GLY A 167 -30.99 7.63 -3.62
N GLU A 168 -30.19 6.60 -3.87
CA GLU A 168 -28.89 6.41 -3.25
C GLU A 168 -27.77 6.49 -4.27
N GLU A 169 -26.59 6.91 -3.79
CA GLU A 169 -25.42 7.12 -4.63
C GLU A 169 -24.17 6.48 -4.03
N ALA A 170 -23.28 6.06 -4.93
CA ALA A 170 -21.88 5.74 -4.66
C ALA A 170 -21.02 6.69 -5.50
N THR A 171 -19.78 6.95 -5.06
CA THR A 171 -18.83 7.72 -5.88
C THR A 171 -17.40 7.29 -5.64
N VAL A 172 -16.53 7.53 -6.64
CA VAL A 172 -15.11 7.21 -6.56
C VAL A 172 -14.31 8.46 -6.20
N VAL A 173 -13.42 8.33 -5.21
CA VAL A 173 -12.42 9.37 -4.90
C VAL A 173 -11.03 8.76 -5.05
N MET A 174 -10.36 9.08 -6.15
CA MET A 174 -9.02 8.60 -6.46
C MET A 174 -8.15 9.69 -7.10
N THR A 175 -6.89 9.37 -7.37
CA THR A 175 -5.99 10.24 -8.13
C THR A 175 -5.90 9.72 -9.57
N THR A 176 -6.26 10.54 -10.55
CA THR A 176 -6.15 10.24 -11.99
C THR A 176 -5.12 11.17 -12.61
N THR A 177 -3.86 10.74 -12.58
CA THR A 177 -2.73 11.55 -13.12
C THR A 177 -1.77 10.71 -13.96
N ALA A 178 -2.10 9.44 -14.23
CA ALA A 178 -1.23 8.61 -15.05
C ALA A 178 -1.49 8.89 -16.53
N LYS A 179 -0.42 8.97 -17.33
CA LYS A 179 -0.49 9.17 -18.79
C LYS A 179 -1.26 8.06 -19.51
N ASP A 180 -1.41 6.90 -18.86
CA ASP A 180 -2.01 5.69 -19.42
C ASP A 180 -3.43 5.42 -18.88
N ASP A 181 -4.04 6.36 -18.14
CA ASP A 181 -5.43 6.20 -17.67
C ASP A 181 -6.42 6.33 -18.83
N PRO A 182 -7.47 5.48 -18.91
CA PRO A 182 -8.56 5.64 -19.86
C PRO A 182 -9.19 7.04 -19.77
N SER A 183 -9.50 7.64 -20.93
CA SER A 183 -10.08 9.01 -20.99
C SER A 183 -11.40 9.14 -20.23
N GLU A 184 -12.15 8.04 -20.13
CA GLU A 184 -13.41 7.96 -19.38
C GLU A 184 -13.23 8.21 -17.88
N TRP A 185 -12.02 7.94 -17.35
CA TRP A 185 -11.72 8.17 -15.94
C TRP A 185 -11.44 9.64 -15.61
N ALA A 186 -11.43 10.53 -16.61
CA ALA A 186 -11.30 11.95 -16.39
C ALA A 186 -12.41 12.51 -15.48
N ALA A 187 -13.59 11.89 -15.47
CA ALA A 187 -14.69 12.26 -14.56
C ALA A 187 -14.35 12.06 -13.07
N TRP A 188 -13.36 11.22 -12.76
CA TRP A 188 -12.88 10.98 -11.39
C TRP A 188 -11.65 11.84 -11.04
N ASN A 189 -11.21 12.71 -11.94
CA ASN A 189 -10.12 13.66 -11.69
C ASN A 189 -10.61 14.89 -10.93
N LEU A 190 -10.94 14.68 -9.67
CA LEU A 190 -11.50 15.72 -8.83
C LEU A 190 -10.41 16.70 -8.40
N ASP A 191 -10.70 17.98 -8.54
CA ASP A 191 -9.91 19.02 -7.90
C ASP A 191 -10.19 19.08 -6.37
N ARG A 192 -9.54 20.01 -5.69
CA ARG A 192 -9.67 20.12 -4.23
C ARG A 192 -11.04 20.59 -3.77
N GLU A 193 -11.71 21.43 -4.55
CA GLU A 193 -13.04 21.97 -4.23
C GLU A 193 -14.10 20.89 -4.47
N GLU A 194 -14.02 20.19 -5.59
CA GLU A 194 -14.89 19.06 -5.92
C GLU A 194 -14.77 17.93 -4.89
N GLU A 195 -13.53 17.57 -4.51
CA GLU A 195 -13.29 16.58 -3.46
C GLU A 195 -13.86 17.05 -2.09
N ALA A 196 -13.81 18.34 -1.80
CA ALA A 196 -14.38 18.90 -0.56
C ALA A 196 -15.92 18.79 -0.56
N VAL A 197 -16.57 19.07 -1.69
CA VAL A 197 -18.02 18.89 -1.84
C VAL A 197 -18.42 17.45 -1.58
N ILE A 198 -17.72 16.46 -2.18
CA ILE A 198 -18.02 15.05 -1.94
C ILE A 198 -17.85 14.68 -0.46
N LYS A 199 -16.80 15.19 0.19
CA LYS A 199 -16.58 14.95 1.63
C LYS A 199 -17.71 15.50 2.49
N ASP A 200 -18.25 16.66 2.15
CA ASP A 200 -19.33 17.28 2.91
C ASP A 200 -20.66 16.56 2.66
N ARG A 201 -20.95 16.20 1.40
CA ARG A 201 -22.07 15.30 1.06
C ARG A 201 -22.01 13.98 1.83
N PHE A 202 -20.83 13.37 1.91
CA PHE A 202 -20.67 12.12 2.65
C PHE A 202 -20.96 12.30 4.14
N LYS A 203 -20.61 13.43 4.75
CA LYS A 203 -20.86 13.67 6.19
C LYS A 203 -22.32 13.94 6.52
N ASP A 204 -23.12 14.35 5.54
CA ASP A 204 -24.54 14.65 5.72
C ASP A 204 -25.39 13.38 5.71
N ILE A 205 -26.15 13.14 6.77
CA ILE A 205 -27.04 11.97 6.91
C ILE A 205 -28.15 11.98 5.85
N ASP A 206 -28.62 13.16 5.45
CA ASP A 206 -29.74 13.34 4.53
C ASP A 206 -29.31 13.26 3.06
N ASP A 207 -28.00 13.31 2.77
CA ASP A 207 -27.48 13.19 1.41
C ASP A 207 -27.61 11.73 0.90
N PRO A 208 -27.97 11.55 -0.38
CA PRO A 208 -28.09 10.22 -1.01
C PRO A 208 -26.77 9.44 -1.08
N LEU A 209 -25.60 10.09 -0.97
CA LEU A 209 -24.30 9.44 -1.05
C LEU A 209 -24.06 8.50 0.13
N LYS A 210 -24.12 7.18 -0.11
CA LYS A 210 -23.96 6.13 0.91
C LYS A 210 -22.57 5.49 0.91
N PHE A 211 -21.93 5.41 -0.26
CA PHE A 211 -20.64 4.74 -0.43
C PHE A 211 -19.57 5.66 -1.00
N LEU A 212 -18.40 5.69 -0.36
CA LEU A 212 -17.17 6.22 -0.95
C LEU A 212 -16.26 5.07 -1.37
N ILE A 213 -15.85 5.04 -2.63
CA ILE A 213 -14.96 4.02 -3.17
C ILE A 213 -13.59 4.65 -3.42
N VAL A 214 -12.55 4.12 -2.79
CA VAL A 214 -11.20 4.70 -2.80
C VAL A 214 -10.12 3.65 -3.04
N THR A 215 -8.96 4.09 -3.51
CA THR A 215 -7.74 3.25 -3.59
C THR A 215 -6.76 3.53 -2.44
N ALA A 216 -6.55 4.82 -2.16
CA ALA A 216 -5.56 5.32 -1.20
C ALA A 216 -5.90 6.72 -0.68
N LYS A 217 -6.65 7.52 -1.45
CA LYS A 217 -7.22 8.77 -0.94
C LYS A 217 -8.16 8.48 0.22
N LEU A 218 -8.32 9.48 1.09
CA LEU A 218 -9.20 9.46 2.26
C LEU A 218 -8.82 8.45 3.37
N LEU A 219 -7.85 7.56 3.14
CA LEU A 219 -7.30 6.70 4.20
C LEU A 219 -6.52 7.46 5.27
N THR A 220 -6.10 8.70 4.96
CA THR A 220 -5.41 9.61 5.87
C THR A 220 -6.03 11.00 5.85
N GLY A 221 -6.25 11.58 7.03
CA GLY A 221 -6.66 12.98 7.17
C GLY A 221 -8.12 13.30 6.85
N PHE A 222 -8.89 12.35 6.29
CA PHE A 222 -10.34 12.46 6.19
C PHE A 222 -10.99 12.07 7.52
N ASP A 223 -11.93 12.86 8.00
CA ASP A 223 -12.62 12.66 9.27
C ASP A 223 -14.13 12.74 9.03
N ALA A 224 -14.80 11.59 9.08
CA ALA A 224 -16.24 11.46 8.86
C ALA A 224 -16.84 10.59 9.97
N PRO A 225 -17.33 11.18 11.07
CA PRO A 225 -17.90 10.40 12.17
C PRO A 225 -19.03 9.43 11.79
N ILE A 226 -19.80 9.79 10.76
CA ILE A 226 -20.89 8.98 10.18
C ILE A 226 -20.40 7.72 9.45
N GLU A 227 -19.11 7.58 9.16
CA GLU A 227 -18.54 6.40 8.49
C GLU A 227 -18.55 5.20 9.44
N GLY A 228 -19.53 4.31 9.30
CA GLY A 228 -19.75 3.16 10.18
C GLY A 228 -18.85 1.97 9.87
N VAL A 229 -18.62 1.73 8.58
CA VAL A 229 -17.93 0.54 8.09
C VAL A 229 -16.91 0.88 7.00
N MET A 230 -15.79 0.17 7.03
CA MET A 230 -14.81 0.16 5.95
C MET A 230 -14.67 -1.27 5.40
N TYR A 231 -14.98 -1.44 4.12
CA TYR A 231 -14.80 -2.69 3.38
C TYR A 231 -13.43 -2.71 2.73
N LEU A 232 -12.61 -3.71 3.03
CA LEU A 232 -11.22 -3.82 2.58
C LEU A 232 -11.09 -4.96 1.57
N ASP A 233 -10.84 -4.60 0.31
CA ASP A 233 -10.46 -5.54 -0.76
C ASP A 233 -9.05 -5.23 -1.29
N LYS A 234 -8.18 -4.76 -0.39
CA LYS A 234 -6.80 -4.39 -0.70
C LYS A 234 -5.86 -4.85 0.41
N PRO A 235 -4.77 -5.56 0.08
CA PRO A 235 -3.73 -5.87 1.05
C PRO A 235 -3.06 -4.56 1.50
N LEU A 236 -3.29 -4.14 2.74
CA LEU A 236 -2.69 -2.95 3.35
C LEU A 236 -1.53 -3.34 4.27
N ARG A 237 -0.45 -2.56 4.24
CA ARG A 237 0.67 -2.71 5.19
C ARG A 237 0.29 -2.16 6.57
N ALA A 238 0.90 -2.71 7.63
CA ALA A 238 0.52 -2.48 9.04
C ALA A 238 0.24 -1.02 9.45
N HIS A 239 1.08 -0.05 9.10
CA HIS A 239 0.87 1.36 9.48
C HIS A 239 -0.25 2.05 8.69
N THR A 240 -0.35 1.77 7.39
CA THR A 240 -1.44 2.28 6.54
C THR A 240 -2.77 1.67 6.96
N LEU A 241 -2.75 0.38 7.32
CA LEU A 241 -3.90 -0.36 7.82
C LEU A 241 -4.44 0.27 9.10
N PHE A 242 -3.59 0.52 10.10
CA PHE A 242 -4.01 1.15 11.35
C PHE A 242 -4.63 2.55 11.13
N GLN A 243 -4.05 3.36 10.24
CA GLN A 243 -4.57 4.70 9.92
C GLN A 243 -5.95 4.65 9.26
N ALA A 244 -6.15 3.71 8.34
CA ALA A 244 -7.41 3.47 7.67
C ALA A 244 -8.48 2.97 8.67
N VAL A 245 -8.13 2.01 9.52
CA VAL A 245 -9.05 1.45 10.50
C VAL A 245 -9.51 2.49 11.54
N CYS A 246 -8.64 3.41 11.95
CA CYS A 246 -9.00 4.52 12.84
C CYS A 246 -9.94 5.57 12.21
N ARG A 247 -10.43 5.39 10.97
CA ARG A 247 -11.41 6.28 10.36
C ARG A 247 -12.83 5.96 10.84
N THR A 248 -13.15 4.69 11.03
CA THR A 248 -14.49 4.25 11.43
C THR A 248 -14.75 4.40 12.93
N ASN A 249 -13.72 4.65 13.74
CA ASN A 249 -13.84 4.64 15.21
C ASN A 249 -14.17 5.99 15.86
N ARG A 250 -14.62 6.97 15.08
CA ARG A 250 -15.07 8.27 15.59
C ARG A 250 -16.45 8.17 16.21
N ARG A 251 -16.65 8.89 17.32
CA ARG A 251 -17.97 9.02 17.96
C ARG A 251 -18.94 9.73 17.05
N TRP A 252 -20.14 9.17 16.93
CA TRP A 252 -21.23 9.78 16.20
C TRP A 252 -22.56 9.43 16.87
N THR A 253 -23.45 10.40 16.91
CA THR A 253 -24.81 10.23 17.37
C THR A 253 -25.72 10.60 16.21
N ASN A 254 -26.64 9.72 15.88
CA ASN A 254 -27.61 9.95 14.83
C ASN A 254 -28.45 11.18 15.23
N PRO A 255 -28.39 12.28 14.44
CA PRO A 255 -29.06 13.53 14.81
C PRO A 255 -30.59 13.43 14.76
N GLN A 256 -31.13 12.43 14.06
CA GLN A 256 -32.57 12.23 13.87
C GLN A 256 -33.15 11.29 14.94
N THR A 257 -32.44 10.23 15.31
CA THR A 257 -32.94 9.20 16.24
C THR A 257 -32.33 9.29 17.64
N GLY A 258 -31.22 10.02 17.81
CA GLY A 258 -30.45 10.05 19.05
C GLY A 258 -29.63 8.78 19.31
N GLN A 259 -29.62 7.83 18.39
CA GLN A 259 -28.86 6.59 18.53
C GLN A 259 -27.36 6.84 18.47
N GLU A 260 -26.61 6.29 19.41
CA GLU A 260 -25.15 6.38 19.43
C GLU A 260 -24.51 5.24 18.65
N LYS A 261 -23.47 5.57 17.89
CA LYS A 261 -22.57 4.60 17.30
C LYS A 261 -21.73 3.95 18.40
N LEU A 262 -21.67 2.63 18.40
CA LEU A 262 -21.02 1.87 19.47
C LEU A 262 -19.59 1.43 19.13
N HIS A 263 -19.30 1.21 17.85
CA HIS A 263 -18.00 0.79 17.35
C HIS A 263 -17.81 1.21 15.89
N GLY A 264 -16.57 1.22 15.42
CA GLY A 264 -16.25 1.18 14.00
C GLY A 264 -16.18 -0.27 13.52
N LEU A 265 -16.60 -0.55 12.29
CA LEU A 265 -16.53 -1.89 11.71
C LEU A 265 -15.57 -1.93 10.52
N ILE A 266 -14.76 -2.97 10.46
CA ILE A 266 -13.90 -3.29 9.32
C ILE A 266 -14.35 -4.63 8.78
N VAL A 267 -14.65 -4.70 7.49
CA VAL A 267 -14.98 -5.95 6.80
C VAL A 267 -13.84 -6.28 5.86
N ASP A 268 -13.23 -7.44 6.04
CA ASP A 268 -11.99 -7.83 5.38
C ASP A 268 -12.20 -8.99 4.42
N TYR A 269 -12.07 -8.73 3.12
CA TYR A 269 -12.20 -9.72 2.04
C TYR A 269 -10.88 -10.39 1.65
N VAL A 270 -9.75 -9.93 2.21
CA VAL A 270 -8.39 -10.37 1.84
C VAL A 270 -7.76 -11.26 2.91
N GLY A 271 -8.18 -11.14 4.17
CA GLY A 271 -7.64 -11.93 5.29
C GLY A 271 -6.47 -11.26 6.03
N ILE A 272 -6.46 -9.92 6.06
CA ILE A 272 -5.53 -9.11 6.84
C ILE A 272 -5.86 -9.04 8.35
N GLY A 273 -6.93 -9.68 8.83
CA GLY A 273 -7.31 -9.70 10.26
C GLY A 273 -6.14 -10.06 11.20
N THR A 274 -5.32 -11.03 10.82
CA THR A 274 -4.11 -11.42 11.58
C THR A 274 -3.02 -10.34 11.58
N ASP A 275 -2.91 -9.55 10.51
CA ASP A 275 -1.97 -8.43 10.43
C ASP A 275 -2.48 -7.18 11.14
N LEU A 276 -3.80 -7.00 11.23
CA LEU A 276 -4.40 -5.97 12.07
C LEU A 276 -4.17 -6.26 13.56
N ALA A 277 -4.39 -7.50 13.99
CA ALA A 277 -4.12 -7.93 15.37
C ALA A 277 -2.65 -7.67 15.74
N LYS A 278 -1.70 -7.98 14.84
CA LYS A 278 -0.28 -7.63 15.02
C LYS A 278 -0.05 -6.11 15.08
N ALA A 279 -0.64 -5.35 14.16
CA ALA A 279 -0.48 -3.89 14.08
C ALA A 279 -0.99 -3.16 15.33
N VAL A 280 -2.08 -3.64 15.91
CA VAL A 280 -2.66 -3.14 17.17
C VAL A 280 -1.84 -3.58 18.39
N ALA A 281 -1.30 -4.81 18.38
CA ALA A 281 -0.48 -5.34 19.47
C ALA A 281 0.96 -4.79 19.52
N VAL A 282 1.38 -3.96 18.55
CA VAL A 282 2.70 -3.34 18.56
C VAL A 282 2.78 -2.34 19.72
N LYS A 283 3.25 -2.81 20.88
CA LYS A 283 3.97 -1.93 21.80
C LYS A 283 5.13 -1.35 21.01
N PRO A 284 5.36 -0.03 21.04
CA PRO A 284 6.61 0.51 20.53
C PRO A 284 7.73 -0.17 21.31
N VAL A 285 8.42 -1.10 20.65
CA VAL A 285 9.72 -1.55 21.10
C VAL A 285 10.58 -0.31 20.90
N ILE A 286 11.04 0.29 21.99
CA ILE A 286 12.17 1.21 21.93
C ILE A 286 13.30 0.33 21.37
N PRO A 287 13.72 0.48 20.11
CA PRO A 287 14.89 -0.25 19.69
C PRO A 287 16.02 0.24 20.59
N GLY A 288 16.64 -0.68 21.34
CA GLY A 288 17.99 -0.41 21.81
C GLY A 288 18.79 0.05 20.60
N LYS A 289 19.58 1.13 20.77
CA LYS A 289 20.52 1.60 19.74
C LYS A 289 21.13 0.38 19.03
N PRO A 290 21.08 0.29 17.69
CA PRO A 290 22.03 -0.55 16.99
C PRO A 290 23.42 -0.18 17.53
N ASP A 291 24.23 -1.17 17.89
CA ASP A 291 25.56 -0.91 18.43
C ASP A 291 26.29 0.01 17.43
N GLU A 292 26.76 1.17 17.86
CA GLU A 292 27.37 2.18 16.95
C GLU A 292 28.55 1.58 16.15
N GLY A 293 29.13 0.48 16.66
CA GLY A 293 30.13 -0.32 15.97
C GLY A 293 29.62 -1.05 14.72
N ASP A 294 28.38 -1.56 14.72
CA ASP A 294 27.85 -2.37 13.60
C ASP A 294 27.48 -1.50 12.39
N LEU A 295 26.92 -0.31 12.62
CA LEU A 295 26.59 0.65 11.56
C LEU A 295 27.85 1.22 10.88
N ALA A 296 28.91 1.48 11.67
CA ALA A 296 30.18 1.95 11.12
C ALA A 296 30.86 0.89 10.24
N VAL A 297 30.73 -0.40 10.60
CA VAL A 297 31.24 -1.52 9.80
C VAL A 297 30.47 -1.64 8.48
N LEU A 298 29.13 -1.61 8.51
CA LEU A 298 28.30 -1.66 7.30
C LEU A 298 28.51 -0.45 6.38
N LEU A 299 28.73 0.74 6.95
CA LEU A 299 29.09 1.92 6.17
C LEU A 299 30.46 1.76 5.51
N ALA A 300 31.46 1.25 6.23
CA ALA A 300 32.77 1.00 5.65
C ALA A 300 32.72 -0.06 4.54
N GLU A 301 31.92 -1.11 4.71
CA GLU A 301 31.65 -2.14 3.69
C GLU A 301 31.01 -1.52 2.45
N LEU A 302 29.92 -0.75 2.60
CA LEU A 302 29.27 -0.07 1.48
C LEU A 302 30.23 0.87 0.73
N VAL A 303 31.06 1.62 1.45
CA VAL A 303 32.04 2.55 0.85
C VAL A 303 33.07 1.77 0.03
N ASP A 304 33.55 0.63 0.53
CA ASP A 304 34.50 -0.22 -0.20
C ASP A 304 33.86 -0.90 -1.42
N ASP A 305 32.62 -1.39 -1.27
CA ASP A 305 31.86 -2.02 -2.34
C ASP A 305 31.56 -1.04 -3.48
N ILE A 306 31.07 0.17 -3.16
CA ILE A 306 30.88 1.22 -4.16
C ILE A 306 32.22 1.58 -4.80
N SER A 307 33.28 1.76 -4.00
CA SER A 307 34.62 2.08 -4.52
C SER A 307 35.19 0.97 -5.40
N THR A 308 34.77 -0.27 -5.21
CA THR A 308 35.20 -1.42 -6.02
C THR A 308 34.40 -1.51 -7.31
N ALA A 309 33.06 -1.44 -7.21
CA ALA A 309 32.17 -1.43 -8.36
C ALA A 309 32.49 -0.27 -9.32
N ILE A 310 32.82 0.90 -8.77
CA ILE A 310 33.08 2.11 -9.56
C ILE A 310 34.36 2.03 -10.39
N LYS A 311 35.40 1.33 -9.88
CA LYS A 311 36.68 1.16 -10.58
C LYS A 311 36.50 0.42 -11.91
N ARG A 312 35.49 -0.45 -12.02
CA ARG A 312 35.15 -1.14 -13.28
C ARG A 312 34.85 -0.15 -14.41
N PHE A 313 34.30 1.01 -14.08
CA PHE A 313 33.91 2.05 -15.03
C PHE A 313 34.90 3.22 -15.09
N ALA A 314 36.14 3.04 -14.64
CA ALA A 314 37.14 4.11 -14.60
C ALA A 314 37.50 4.69 -15.98
N SER A 315 37.26 3.94 -17.06
CA SER A 315 37.45 4.41 -18.44
C SER A 315 36.27 5.22 -18.99
N VAL A 316 35.15 5.30 -18.27
CA VAL A 316 33.98 6.07 -18.69
C VAL A 316 34.17 7.55 -18.32
N ASP A 317 34.08 8.43 -19.31
CA ASP A 317 34.17 9.88 -19.10
C ASP A 317 32.86 10.44 -18.55
N ARG A 318 32.87 10.77 -17.25
CA ARG A 318 31.71 11.29 -16.53
C ARG A 318 31.36 12.75 -16.78
N SER A 319 32.17 13.46 -17.56
CA SER A 319 31.86 14.83 -17.97
C SER A 319 30.87 14.87 -19.13
N LYS A 320 30.65 13.74 -19.81
CA LYS A 320 29.75 13.60 -20.96
C LYS A 320 28.27 13.53 -20.55
N PRO A 321 27.33 13.68 -21.49
CA PRO A 321 25.91 13.44 -21.22
C PRO A 321 25.64 12.00 -20.76
N ASP A 322 24.65 11.82 -19.87
CA ASP A 322 24.29 10.53 -19.27
C ASP A 322 24.18 9.38 -20.31
N PHE A 323 23.57 9.62 -21.47
CA PHE A 323 23.38 8.56 -22.48
C PHE A 323 24.70 8.00 -23.03
N GLU A 324 25.73 8.84 -23.20
CA GLU A 324 27.07 8.39 -23.64
C GLU A 324 27.75 7.61 -22.53
N GLN A 325 27.62 8.07 -21.28
CA GLN A 325 28.21 7.37 -20.14
C GLN A 325 27.61 5.97 -19.95
N ILE A 326 26.28 5.83 -20.12
CA ILE A 326 25.59 4.55 -20.02
C ILE A 326 25.94 3.63 -21.20
N PHE A 327 26.04 4.18 -22.41
CA PHE A 327 26.48 3.41 -23.57
C PHE A 327 27.90 2.85 -23.40
N ASP A 328 28.84 3.67 -22.94
CA ASP A 328 30.23 3.25 -22.67
C ASP A 328 30.27 2.21 -21.53
N ALA A 329 29.45 2.36 -20.49
CA ALA A 329 29.32 1.40 -19.40
C ALA A 329 28.74 0.05 -19.87
N GLN A 330 27.77 0.06 -20.78
CA GLN A 330 27.21 -1.16 -21.37
C GLN A 330 28.23 -1.91 -22.24
N GLN A 331 29.14 -1.20 -22.92
CA GLN A 331 30.24 -1.85 -23.64
C GLN A 331 31.22 -2.55 -22.70
N ILE A 332 31.40 -2.04 -21.48
CA ILE A 332 32.20 -2.71 -20.44
C ILE A 332 31.47 -3.98 -19.95
N LEU A 333 30.13 -3.97 -19.93
CA LEU A 333 29.23 -5.08 -19.56
C LEU A 333 28.70 -5.84 -20.79
N ASP A 334 29.58 -6.10 -21.76
CA ASP A 334 29.26 -6.72 -23.05
C ASP A 334 28.69 -8.15 -22.98
N THR A 335 29.10 -8.94 -21.99
CA THR A 335 28.66 -10.34 -21.78
C THR A 335 27.62 -10.48 -20.67
N GLN A 336 26.77 -11.52 -20.76
CA GLN A 336 25.77 -11.84 -19.73
C GLN A 336 26.42 -12.07 -18.35
N ASP A 337 27.53 -12.81 -18.28
CA ASP A 337 28.24 -13.05 -17.01
C ASP A 337 28.70 -11.75 -16.32
N LYS A 338 29.16 -10.76 -17.10
CA LYS A 338 29.54 -9.44 -16.57
C LYS A 338 28.32 -8.66 -16.09
N ARG A 339 27.19 -8.75 -16.80
CA ARG A 339 25.93 -8.11 -16.40
C ARG A 339 25.39 -8.71 -15.10
N ASP A 340 25.34 -10.04 -15.01
CA ASP A 340 24.87 -10.76 -13.83
C ASP A 340 25.80 -10.51 -12.63
N GLY A 341 27.11 -10.51 -12.86
CA GLY A 341 28.11 -10.18 -11.83
C GLY A 341 27.97 -8.76 -11.30
N PHE A 342 27.78 -7.77 -12.18
CA PHE A 342 27.52 -6.40 -11.76
C PHE A 342 26.16 -6.24 -11.08
N ALA A 343 25.11 -6.93 -11.56
CA ALA A 343 23.79 -6.91 -10.96
C ALA A 343 23.80 -7.41 -9.52
N ALA A 344 24.49 -8.52 -9.23
CA ALA A 344 24.62 -9.06 -7.88
C ALA A 344 25.37 -8.09 -6.94
N GLU A 345 26.49 -7.52 -7.39
CA GLU A 345 27.28 -6.53 -6.64
C GLU A 345 26.47 -5.24 -6.37
N PHE A 346 25.75 -4.74 -7.38
CA PHE A 346 24.91 -3.56 -7.23
C PHE A 346 23.73 -3.81 -6.29
N MET A 347 23.06 -4.97 -6.37
CA MET A 347 21.96 -5.34 -5.47
C MET A 347 22.41 -5.39 -4.00
N HIS A 348 23.64 -5.83 -3.74
CA HIS A 348 24.24 -5.78 -2.41
C HIS A 348 24.50 -4.33 -1.96
N CYS A 349 25.12 -3.51 -2.82
CA CYS A 349 25.30 -2.07 -2.56
C CYS A 349 23.96 -1.36 -2.32
N GLN A 350 22.93 -1.68 -3.09
CA GLN A 350 21.58 -1.12 -2.97
C GLN A 350 20.97 -1.50 -1.63
N GLY A 351 21.05 -2.77 -1.22
CA GLY A 351 20.55 -3.21 0.08
C GLY A 351 21.23 -2.49 1.24
N LEU A 352 22.55 -2.34 1.21
CA LEU A 352 23.32 -1.60 2.21
C LEU A 352 23.03 -0.09 2.17
N PHE A 353 22.95 0.51 0.98
CA PHE A 353 22.66 1.94 0.81
C PHE A 353 21.25 2.27 1.28
N GLU A 354 20.25 1.47 0.92
CA GLU A 354 18.86 1.61 1.40
C GLU A 354 18.79 1.45 2.92
N PHE A 355 19.54 0.49 3.49
CA PHE A 355 19.60 0.26 4.92
C PHE A 355 20.25 1.42 5.71
N LEU A 356 21.32 2.01 5.16
CA LEU A 356 22.05 3.13 5.78
C LEU A 356 21.39 4.49 5.48
N TRP A 357 20.53 4.56 4.47
CA TRP A 357 19.78 5.77 4.16
C TRP A 357 18.80 6.08 5.30
N PRO A 358 18.71 7.34 5.78
CA PRO A 358 19.20 8.55 5.14
C PRO A 358 20.50 9.14 5.74
N ASP A 359 21.42 8.33 6.30
CA ASP A 359 22.63 8.85 6.99
C ASP A 359 23.45 9.83 6.12
N THR A 360 23.79 10.99 6.69
CA THR A 360 24.64 12.01 6.06
C THR A 360 26.04 11.52 5.72
N ALA A 361 26.53 10.46 6.38
CA ALA A 361 27.82 9.84 6.09
C ALA A 361 27.87 9.18 4.70
N LEU A 362 26.73 8.98 4.04
CA LEU A 362 26.63 8.48 2.66
C LEU A 362 26.99 9.54 1.59
N ARG A 363 27.05 10.83 1.95
CA ARG A 363 27.34 11.94 1.00
C ARG A 363 28.57 11.69 0.10
N PRO A 364 29.71 11.19 0.61
CA PRO A 364 30.91 11.01 -0.22
C PRO A 364 30.75 9.98 -1.34
N VAL A 365 29.84 9.01 -1.21
CA VAL A 365 29.67 7.88 -2.15
C VAL A 365 28.40 7.98 -3.00
N GLU A 366 27.58 9.00 -2.76
CA GLU A 366 26.25 9.09 -3.34
C GLU A 366 26.25 9.32 -4.85
N ASP A 367 27.17 10.13 -5.36
CA ASP A 367 27.27 10.38 -6.81
C ASP A 367 27.72 9.12 -7.56
N ASP A 368 28.64 8.35 -6.96
CA ASP A 368 29.06 7.04 -7.47
C ASP A 368 27.91 6.03 -7.43
N TYR A 369 27.19 5.95 -6.30
CA TYR A 369 26.01 5.10 -6.17
C TYR A 369 24.94 5.41 -7.22
N LYS A 370 24.61 6.71 -7.40
CA LYS A 370 23.64 7.15 -8.41
C LYS A 370 24.07 6.76 -9.82
N TYR A 371 25.35 6.89 -10.14
CA TYR A 371 25.88 6.45 -11.41
C TYR A 371 25.71 4.94 -11.61
N LEU A 372 26.13 4.13 -10.63
CA LEU A 372 25.96 2.67 -10.67
C LEU A 372 24.49 2.25 -10.81
N ALA A 373 23.58 2.93 -10.12
CA ALA A 373 22.14 2.68 -10.22
C ALA A 373 21.60 2.93 -11.63
N LYS A 374 22.07 3.98 -12.32
CA LYS A 374 21.72 4.22 -13.72
C LYS A 374 22.26 3.12 -14.63
N VAL A 375 23.49 2.65 -14.41
CA VAL A 375 24.09 1.54 -15.17
C VAL A 375 23.29 0.26 -14.94
N TYR A 376 22.92 -0.04 -13.69
CA TYR A 376 22.11 -1.22 -13.32
C TYR A 376 20.73 -1.17 -13.98
N ALA A 377 20.03 -0.04 -13.90
CA ALA A 377 18.74 0.14 -14.56
C ALA A 377 18.82 -0.04 -16.09
N SER A 378 19.97 0.27 -16.70
CA SER A 378 20.18 0.12 -18.14
C SER A 378 20.41 -1.32 -18.60
N ILE A 379 20.79 -2.23 -17.68
CA ILE A 379 21.04 -3.65 -17.96
C ILE A 379 19.98 -4.58 -17.36
N ALA A 380 19.09 -4.06 -16.52
CA ALA A 380 17.96 -4.80 -15.99
C ALA A 380 17.06 -5.27 -17.15
N PRO A 381 16.46 -6.47 -17.07
CA PRO A 381 15.62 -7.00 -18.14
C PRO A 381 14.53 -5.98 -18.51
N ASN A 382 14.39 -5.76 -19.82
CA ASN A 382 13.53 -4.70 -20.36
C ASN A 382 12.06 -4.96 -19.97
N ASN A 383 11.58 -4.25 -18.95
CA ASN A 383 10.15 -4.14 -18.63
C ASN A 383 9.30 -3.76 -19.86
N ALA A 384 9.89 -3.13 -20.87
CA ALA A 384 9.23 -2.77 -22.12
C ALA A 384 8.77 -4.01 -22.93
N ALA A 385 9.57 -5.08 -22.99
CA ALA A 385 9.19 -6.31 -23.69
C ALA A 385 8.06 -7.03 -22.95
N ASP A 386 8.16 -7.12 -21.62
CA ASP A 386 7.12 -7.67 -20.76
C ASP A 386 5.83 -6.85 -20.75
N LEU A 387 5.92 -5.52 -20.87
CA LEU A 387 4.79 -4.60 -21.01
C LEU A 387 4.15 -4.74 -22.40
N LEU A 388 4.95 -4.90 -23.46
CA LEU A 388 4.46 -5.15 -24.82
C LEU A 388 3.78 -6.52 -24.93
N LEU A 389 4.36 -7.55 -24.31
CA LEU A 389 3.78 -8.88 -24.19
C LEU A 389 2.46 -8.82 -23.42
N TRP A 390 2.41 -8.07 -22.30
CA TRP A 390 1.19 -7.88 -21.53
C TRP A 390 0.13 -7.04 -22.27
N TYR A 391 0.55 -6.02 -23.03
CA TYR A 391 -0.34 -5.25 -23.89
C TYR A 391 -0.97 -6.13 -24.98
N ARG A 392 -0.19 -7.09 -25.51
CA ARG A 392 -0.65 -8.05 -26.52
C ARG A 392 -1.58 -9.13 -25.94
N LEU A 393 -1.24 -9.66 -24.77
CA LEU A 393 -1.84 -10.90 -24.24
C LEU A 393 -2.73 -10.71 -23.02
N GLY A 394 -2.65 -9.59 -22.30
CA GLY A 394 -3.29 -9.41 -21.00
C GLY A 394 -4.80 -9.62 -21.02
N ALA A 395 -5.50 -9.21 -22.09
CA ALA A 395 -6.93 -9.46 -22.24
C ALA A 395 -7.25 -10.96 -22.40
N LYS A 396 -6.45 -11.69 -23.17
CA LYS A 396 -6.58 -13.15 -23.34
C LYS A 396 -6.22 -13.88 -22.04
N THR A 397 -5.18 -13.42 -21.34
CA THR A 397 -4.80 -13.96 -20.02
C THR A 397 -5.91 -13.80 -19.00
N SER A 398 -6.51 -12.61 -18.88
CA SER A 398 -7.64 -12.38 -17.98
C SER A 398 -8.86 -13.22 -18.34
N ALA A 399 -9.14 -13.41 -19.64
CA ALA A 399 -10.24 -14.26 -20.10
C ALA A 399 -10.03 -15.74 -19.74
N ILE A 400 -8.80 -16.25 -19.87
CA ILE A 400 -8.46 -17.61 -19.45
C ILE A 400 -8.64 -17.77 -17.94
N VAL A 401 -8.17 -16.80 -17.14
CA VAL A 401 -8.37 -16.86 -15.67
C VAL A 401 -9.86 -16.84 -15.33
N HIS A 402 -10.64 -15.98 -15.97
CA HIS A 402 -12.09 -15.86 -15.76
C HIS A 402 -12.84 -17.17 -16.08
N GLU A 403 -12.61 -17.77 -17.26
CA GLU A 403 -13.27 -19.03 -17.66
C GLU A 403 -13.00 -20.20 -16.69
N HIS A 404 -11.84 -20.16 -16.03
CA HIS A 404 -11.37 -21.23 -15.15
C HIS A 404 -11.52 -20.90 -13.66
N LEU A 405 -12.03 -19.72 -13.32
CA LEU A 405 -12.38 -19.32 -11.96
C LEU A 405 -13.82 -19.74 -11.69
N LYS A 406 -14.03 -20.67 -10.76
CA LYS A 406 -15.36 -21.23 -10.47
C LYS A 406 -15.69 -21.17 -8.99
N GLY A 407 -16.99 -21.04 -8.72
CA GLY A 407 -17.55 -21.16 -7.38
C GLY A 407 -17.05 -20.06 -6.43
N VAL A 408 -17.12 -18.80 -6.85
CA VAL A 408 -16.87 -17.67 -5.96
C VAL A 408 -17.89 -17.72 -4.83
N THR A 409 -17.42 -17.89 -3.62
CA THR A 409 -18.24 -17.83 -2.41
C THR A 409 -17.58 -16.92 -1.39
N ILE A 410 -18.40 -16.35 -0.51
CA ILE A 410 -17.92 -15.50 0.58
C ILE A 410 -18.18 -16.26 1.87
N ASP A 411 -17.12 -16.58 2.60
CA ASP A 411 -17.22 -17.17 3.92
C ASP A 411 -17.52 -16.07 4.94
N ALA A 412 -18.80 -15.93 5.29
CA ALA A 412 -19.33 -14.87 6.15
C ALA A 412 -19.29 -15.20 7.65
N ASP A 413 -18.90 -16.43 8.03
CA ASP A 413 -19.16 -16.96 9.37
C ASP A 413 -18.00 -16.69 10.36
N GLN A 414 -16.95 -15.97 9.94
CA GLN A 414 -15.76 -15.72 10.75
C GLN A 414 -15.71 -14.29 11.32
N LEU A 415 -16.27 -14.13 12.51
CA LEU A 415 -16.06 -12.93 13.33
C LEU A 415 -14.80 -13.08 14.18
N GLU A 416 -13.68 -12.55 13.69
CA GLU A 416 -12.51 -12.32 14.55
C GLU A 416 -12.68 -10.99 15.29
N THR A 417 -13.06 -11.05 16.56
CA THR A 417 -13.03 -9.85 17.40
C THR A 417 -11.57 -9.52 17.72
N VAL A 418 -10.94 -8.65 16.92
CA VAL A 418 -9.77 -7.90 17.39
C VAL A 418 -10.29 -6.87 18.39
N ALA A 419 -10.53 -7.32 19.62
CA ALA A 419 -11.04 -6.49 20.67
C ALA A 419 -9.95 -5.47 21.04
N MET A 420 -10.08 -4.25 20.54
CA MET A 420 -9.57 -3.08 21.25
C MET A 420 -10.49 -2.80 22.45
N ASP A 421 -10.67 -3.81 23.30
CA ASP A 421 -11.48 -3.78 24.51
C ASP A 421 -10.53 -3.74 25.71
N ALA A 422 -10.74 -2.78 26.60
CA ALA A 422 -9.96 -2.61 27.82
C ALA A 422 -9.95 -3.89 28.68
N ALA A 423 -11.02 -4.71 28.62
CA ALA A 423 -11.16 -5.91 29.42
C ALA A 423 -10.34 -7.12 28.91
N VAL A 424 -10.15 -7.27 27.59
CA VAL A 424 -9.40 -8.40 27.00
C VAL A 424 -7.89 -8.21 27.19
N VAL A 425 -7.41 -6.97 27.18
CA VAL A 425 -5.98 -6.64 27.36
C VAL A 425 -5.56 -6.76 28.82
N GLU A 426 -6.47 -6.56 29.77
CA GLU A 426 -6.14 -6.75 31.19
C GLU A 426 -5.99 -8.23 31.59
N ALA A 427 -6.64 -9.14 30.87
CA ALA A 427 -6.47 -10.58 31.05
C ALA A 427 -5.13 -11.14 30.53
N VAL A 428 -4.33 -10.32 29.84
CA VAL A 428 -2.98 -10.66 29.33
C VAL A 428 -1.86 -9.97 30.15
N LYS A 429 -2.19 -9.29 31.25
CA LYS A 429 -1.22 -8.95 32.31
C LYS A 429 -0.90 -10.18 33.14
#